data_AF-A0A4U1HN73-F1
#
_entry.id   AF-A0A4U1HN73-F1
#
_cell.length_a   1.000
_cell.length_b   1.000
_cell.length_c   1.000
_cell.angle_alpha   90.00
_cell.angle_beta   90.00
_cell.angle_gamma   90.00
#
_symmetry.space_group_name_H-M   'P 1'
#
loop_
_entity.id
_entity.type
_entity.pdbx_description
1 polymer ?
#
loop_
_entity_poly.entity_id
_entity_poly.type
_entity_poly.pdbx_seq_one_letter_code
_entity_poly.pdbx_strand_id
1 'polypeptide(L)'
;MEKVKIKLVTVGHLPLHLNLNTVSAWKSEVFELIGDVENYELRCDSDIGNWTFSDKLLKEQLPPKANYNADFLISIVNVPLEDNWFARPLGDKQIIFTFFEIKDILNAENIPLANAILRVLYAYSLRYRRSGNKIPEIDAAPNFTHDETRGCLFDMNGIKTDLVESCNKPIICEECETRSKSERIPNQTIKIIQKEIRKIRKPIYYRALDFVKSKPVIALVISSVFAISLGVMGSLIASYIYDIIKPHPNTGETRQSTGPDKVAQ
;
A
#
# COMPACT_ATOMS: atom_id res chain seq x y z
N MET A 1 -1.87 7.45 22.24
CA MET A 1 -2.82 8.35 21.57
C MET A 1 -4.06 7.54 21.28
N GLU A 2 -5.25 8.11 21.46
CA GLU A 2 -6.48 7.41 21.02
C GLU A 2 -6.46 7.27 19.50
N LYS A 3 -6.94 6.13 18.98
CA LYS A 3 -7.04 5.92 17.53
C LYS A 3 -8.22 6.71 16.99
N VAL A 4 -8.08 7.20 15.76
CA VAL A 4 -9.22 7.74 15.01
C VAL A 4 -10.12 6.58 14.61
N LYS A 5 -11.40 6.63 14.97
CA LYS A 5 -12.38 5.60 14.65
C LYS A 5 -13.04 5.93 13.33
N ILE A 6 -12.89 5.07 12.33
CA ILE A 6 -13.40 5.33 10.98
C ILE A 6 -14.41 4.25 10.61
N LYS A 7 -15.62 4.65 10.24
CA LYS A 7 -16.53 3.74 9.53
C LYS A 7 -16.16 3.81 8.05
N LEU A 8 -15.91 2.65 7.44
CA LEU A 8 -15.67 2.52 6.01
C LEU A 8 -16.85 1.80 5.39
N VAL A 9 -17.42 2.38 4.34
CA VAL A 9 -18.52 1.76 3.58
C VAL A 9 -18.24 1.85 2.09
N THR A 10 -18.96 1.06 1.33
CA THR A 10 -18.96 1.08 -0.13
C THR A 10 -20.36 1.36 -0.62
N VAL A 11 -20.49 2.06 -1.74
CA VAL A 11 -21.78 2.44 -2.32
C VAL A 11 -21.76 2.19 -3.82
N GLY A 12 -22.72 1.42 -4.31
CA GLY A 12 -22.85 1.04 -5.71
C GLY A 12 -21.83 -0.02 -6.16
N HIS A 13 -21.59 -0.07 -7.47
CA HIS A 13 -20.71 -1.06 -8.08
C HIS A 13 -19.23 -0.64 -7.97
N LEU A 14 -18.43 -1.43 -7.24
CA LEU A 14 -16.99 -1.21 -7.08
C LEU A 14 -16.17 -1.87 -8.21
N PRO A 15 -14.90 -1.45 -8.43
CA PRO A 15 -14.01 -2.14 -9.35
C PRO A 15 -13.85 -3.63 -9.01
N LEU A 16 -13.96 -4.51 -10.00
CA LEU A 16 -13.96 -5.98 -9.84
C LEU A 16 -12.73 -6.52 -9.08
N HIS A 17 -11.57 -5.87 -9.24
CA HIS A 17 -10.30 -6.30 -8.63
C HIS A 17 -9.97 -5.55 -7.33
N LEU A 18 -10.93 -4.81 -6.77
CA LEU A 18 -10.73 -4.16 -5.48
C LEU A 18 -10.73 -5.21 -4.35
N ASN A 19 -9.55 -5.43 -3.76
CA ASN A 19 -9.41 -6.31 -2.61
C ASN A 19 -9.47 -5.52 -1.29
N LEU A 20 -10.67 -5.46 -0.68
CA LEU A 20 -10.87 -4.79 0.61
C LEU A 20 -10.24 -5.53 1.78
N ASN A 21 -9.91 -6.83 1.66
CA ASN A 21 -9.27 -7.57 2.75
C ASN A 21 -7.91 -6.98 3.13
N THR A 22 -7.18 -6.41 2.17
CA THR A 22 -5.92 -5.69 2.43
C THR A 22 -6.15 -4.47 3.32
N VAL A 23 -7.28 -3.76 3.12
CA VAL A 23 -7.65 -2.59 3.92
C VAL A 23 -8.13 -3.02 5.30
N SER A 24 -9.04 -4.00 5.39
CA SER A 24 -9.58 -4.50 6.66
C SER A 24 -8.53 -5.15 7.56
N ALA A 25 -7.54 -5.83 6.98
CA ALA A 25 -6.44 -6.44 7.72
C ALA A 25 -5.33 -5.44 8.13
N TRP A 26 -5.41 -4.18 7.68
CA TRP A 26 -4.39 -3.18 7.94
C TRP A 26 -4.38 -2.73 9.40
N LYS A 27 -3.29 -3.00 10.11
CA LYS A 27 -3.11 -2.57 11.50
C LYS A 27 -2.40 -1.22 11.56
N SER A 28 -3.10 -0.21 12.07
CA SER A 28 -2.56 1.12 12.33
C SER A 28 -2.61 1.48 13.82
N GLU A 29 -1.62 2.24 14.28
CA GLU A 29 -1.60 2.92 15.57
C GLU A 29 -2.32 4.29 15.52
N VAL A 30 -2.68 4.76 14.33
CA VAL A 30 -3.26 6.09 14.08
C VAL A 30 -4.78 6.03 13.99
N PHE A 31 -5.31 4.99 13.34
CA PHE A 31 -6.75 4.78 13.16
C PHE A 31 -7.14 3.32 13.37
N GLU A 32 -8.43 3.10 13.53
CA GLU A 32 -9.07 1.79 13.50
C GLU A 32 -10.36 1.84 12.67
N LEU A 33 -10.67 0.74 11.99
CA LEU A 33 -11.93 0.59 11.26
C LEU A 33 -12.99 0.01 12.19
N ILE A 34 -14.18 0.61 12.21
CA ILE A 34 -15.29 0.20 13.07
C ILE A 34 -16.26 -0.69 12.28
N GLY A 35 -16.36 -1.95 12.73
CA GLY A 35 -17.22 -2.96 12.11
C GLY A 35 -16.72 -3.39 10.72
N ASP A 36 -17.57 -4.14 10.03
CA ASP A 36 -17.29 -4.59 8.67
C ASP A 36 -17.50 -3.48 7.63
N VAL A 37 -16.86 -3.64 6.47
CA VAL A 37 -17.05 -2.77 5.31
C VAL A 37 -18.35 -3.18 4.61
N GLU A 38 -19.43 -2.49 4.97
CA GLU A 38 -20.75 -2.70 4.39
C GLU A 38 -20.83 -2.15 2.96
N ASN A 39 -21.67 -2.77 2.13
CA ASN A 39 -21.98 -2.30 0.79
C ASN A 39 -23.45 -1.87 0.71
N TYR A 40 -23.67 -0.64 0.27
CA TYR A 40 -24.98 -0.05 0.05
C TYR A 40 -25.23 0.07 -1.46
N GLU A 41 -26.46 -0.07 -1.89
CA GLU A 41 -26.82 0.16 -3.29
C GLU A 41 -26.88 1.66 -3.59
N LEU A 42 -26.38 2.08 -4.75
CA LEU A 42 -26.58 3.42 -5.27
C LEU A 42 -27.91 3.45 -6.03
N ARG A 43 -28.97 4.02 -5.41
CA ARG A 43 -30.34 3.95 -5.93
C ARG A 43 -30.80 5.30 -6.51
N CYS A 44 -29.93 5.94 -7.29
CA CYS A 44 -30.23 7.20 -7.94
C CYS A 44 -29.45 7.34 -9.25
N ASP A 45 -29.95 8.23 -10.11
CA ASP A 45 -29.27 8.67 -11.32
C ASP A 45 -28.45 9.93 -11.05
N SER A 46 -27.42 10.17 -11.87
CA SER A 46 -26.63 11.41 -11.83
C SER A 46 -27.51 12.64 -12.03
N ASP A 47 -27.34 13.67 -11.21
CA ASP A 47 -28.17 14.87 -11.17
C ASP A 47 -27.49 16.13 -11.74
N ILE A 48 -26.21 16.04 -12.11
CA ILE A 48 -25.47 17.12 -12.78
C ILE A 48 -24.83 16.61 -14.08
N GLY A 49 -24.21 17.52 -14.83
CA GLY A 49 -23.66 17.23 -16.16
C GLY A 49 -22.60 16.11 -16.17
N ASN A 50 -22.40 15.50 -17.35
CA ASN A 50 -21.39 14.46 -17.59
C ASN A 50 -21.51 13.21 -16.70
N TRP A 51 -22.75 12.77 -16.40
CA TRP A 51 -23.01 11.62 -15.52
C TRP A 51 -22.41 11.78 -14.10
N THR A 52 -22.27 13.02 -13.65
CA THR A 52 -21.67 13.35 -12.36
C THR A 52 -22.74 13.41 -11.28
N PHE A 53 -22.38 13.04 -10.05
CA PHE A 53 -23.29 13.07 -8.90
C PHE A 53 -22.92 14.24 -7.98
N SER A 54 -23.91 15.05 -7.60
CA SER A 54 -23.74 16.13 -6.64
C SER A 54 -23.47 15.63 -5.22
N ASP A 55 -22.83 16.47 -4.42
CA ASP A 55 -22.58 16.19 -3.00
C ASP A 55 -23.90 15.95 -2.24
N LYS A 56 -24.95 16.70 -2.57
CA LYS A 56 -26.28 16.57 -1.97
C LYS A 56 -26.87 15.20 -2.26
N LEU A 57 -26.88 14.78 -3.53
CA LEU A 57 -27.46 13.51 -3.95
C LEU A 57 -26.73 12.33 -3.30
N LEU A 58 -25.39 12.33 -3.32
CA LEU A 58 -24.61 11.24 -2.73
C LEU A 58 -24.81 11.14 -1.22
N LYS A 59 -24.89 12.28 -0.53
CA LYS A 59 -25.12 12.32 0.92
C LYS A 59 -26.42 11.63 1.33
N GLU A 60 -27.48 11.78 0.53
CA GLU A 60 -28.77 11.11 0.77
C GLU A 60 -28.70 9.58 0.65
N GLN A 61 -27.68 9.05 -0.04
CA GLN A 61 -27.43 7.62 -0.21
C GLN A 61 -26.54 7.02 0.89
N LEU A 62 -25.95 7.86 1.76
CA LEU A 62 -25.04 7.40 2.81
C LEU A 62 -25.78 7.07 4.12
N PRO A 63 -25.29 6.12 4.91
CA PRO A 63 -25.86 5.87 6.23
C PRO A 63 -25.71 7.12 7.12
N PRO A 64 -26.78 7.54 7.84
CA PRO A 64 -26.72 8.69 8.73
C PRO A 64 -25.78 8.43 9.91
N LYS A 65 -25.21 9.50 10.49
CA LYS A 65 -24.25 9.44 11.60
C LYS A 65 -24.73 8.61 12.80
N ALA A 66 -26.04 8.62 13.05
CA ALA A 66 -26.68 7.88 14.13
C ALA A 66 -26.51 6.35 14.01
N ASN A 67 -26.25 5.82 12.81
CA ASN A 67 -26.18 4.39 12.55
C ASN A 67 -24.79 3.77 12.84
N TYR A 68 -23.78 4.58 13.22
CA TYR A 68 -22.43 4.07 13.47
C TYR A 68 -21.68 4.83 14.56
N ASN A 69 -20.93 4.09 15.38
CA ASN A 69 -20.10 4.62 16.46
C ASN A 69 -18.64 4.85 16.00
N ALA A 70 -18.44 5.80 15.10
CA ALA A 70 -17.12 6.22 14.61
C ALA A 70 -16.97 7.76 14.65
N ASP A 71 -15.74 8.27 14.60
CA ASP A 71 -15.45 9.70 14.53
C ASP A 71 -15.99 10.31 13.23
N PHE A 72 -15.80 9.60 12.11
CA PHE A 72 -16.28 9.99 10.79
C PHE A 72 -16.49 8.76 9.87
N LEU A 73 -17.16 9.00 8.75
CA LEU A 73 -17.42 8.03 7.69
C LEU A 73 -16.56 8.34 6.46
N ILE A 74 -15.96 7.30 5.88
CA ILE A 74 -15.45 7.34 4.52
C ILE A 74 -16.29 6.37 3.69
N SER A 75 -16.86 6.88 2.60
CA SER A 75 -17.64 6.12 1.64
C SER A 75 -16.84 5.96 0.35
N ILE A 76 -16.79 4.75 -0.19
CA ILE A 76 -16.11 4.44 -1.44
C ILE A 76 -17.16 4.24 -2.53
N VAL A 77 -17.04 4.99 -3.62
CA VAL A 77 -17.86 4.87 -4.83
C VAL A 77 -16.98 4.65 -6.07
N ASN A 78 -17.62 4.45 -7.21
CA ASN A 78 -16.97 4.34 -8.51
C ASN A 78 -17.74 5.12 -9.58
N VAL A 79 -18.25 6.30 -9.19
CA VAL A 79 -18.97 7.24 -10.04
C VAL A 79 -18.29 8.62 -10.01
N PRO A 80 -18.46 9.47 -11.03
CA PRO A 80 -17.87 10.80 -11.03
C PRO A 80 -18.46 11.65 -9.90
N LEU A 81 -17.59 12.38 -9.20
CA LEU A 81 -17.98 13.32 -8.14
C LEU A 81 -18.02 14.75 -8.68
N GLU A 82 -18.84 15.59 -8.06
CA GLU A 82 -18.89 17.03 -8.28
C GLU A 82 -17.48 17.65 -8.31
N ASP A 83 -17.27 18.60 -9.22
CA ASP A 83 -15.98 19.26 -9.56
C ASP A 83 -14.81 18.31 -9.87
N ASN A 84 -15.10 17.07 -10.26
CA ASN A 84 -14.11 16.06 -10.64
C ASN A 84 -13.12 15.68 -9.53
N TRP A 85 -13.50 15.83 -8.26
CA TRP A 85 -12.68 15.38 -7.14
C TRP A 85 -12.53 13.86 -7.11
N PHE A 86 -11.40 13.37 -6.61
CA PHE A 86 -11.27 11.95 -6.24
C PHE A 86 -11.66 11.69 -4.78
N ALA A 87 -11.55 12.68 -3.90
CA ALA A 87 -12.03 12.61 -2.52
C ALA A 87 -12.43 13.99 -2.00
N ARG A 88 -13.57 14.11 -1.33
CA ARG A 88 -14.02 15.36 -0.70
C ARG A 88 -14.94 15.11 0.51
N PRO A 89 -14.98 16.00 1.51
CA PRO A 89 -16.02 16.02 2.53
C PRO A 89 -17.42 16.26 1.93
N LEU A 90 -18.46 15.68 2.54
CA LEU A 90 -19.88 15.94 2.23
C LEU A 90 -20.62 16.67 3.38
N GLY A 91 -19.86 17.21 4.33
CA GLY A 91 -20.36 17.68 5.62
C GLY A 91 -20.70 16.54 6.59
N ASP A 92 -21.15 16.89 7.80
CA ASP A 92 -21.55 15.95 8.87
C ASP A 92 -20.51 14.85 9.20
N LYS A 93 -19.23 15.16 9.02
CA LYS A 93 -18.12 14.20 9.17
C LYS A 93 -18.28 12.98 8.25
N GLN A 94 -18.79 13.20 7.05
CA GLN A 94 -18.81 12.21 5.98
C GLN A 94 -17.86 12.66 4.89
N ILE A 95 -17.14 11.70 4.33
CA ILE A 95 -16.16 11.89 3.27
C ILE A 95 -16.49 10.88 2.18
N ILE A 96 -16.46 11.33 0.94
CA ILE A 96 -16.61 10.47 -0.23
C ILE A 96 -15.26 10.33 -0.92
N PHE A 97 -14.96 9.13 -1.39
CA PHE A 97 -13.83 8.80 -2.24
C PHE A 97 -14.31 8.00 -3.45
N THR A 98 -13.86 8.36 -4.64
CA THR A 98 -14.23 7.68 -5.88
C THR A 98 -13.06 6.98 -6.54
N PHE A 99 -13.34 5.81 -7.12
CA PHE A 99 -12.46 5.12 -8.05
C PHE A 99 -12.65 5.53 -9.52
N PHE A 100 -13.58 6.45 -9.80
CA PHE A 100 -13.78 6.98 -11.14
C PHE A 100 -12.47 7.59 -11.68
N GLU A 101 -12.03 7.10 -12.84
CA GLU A 101 -10.71 7.32 -13.49
C GLU A 101 -9.50 6.80 -12.70
N ILE A 102 -9.51 6.91 -11.37
CA ILE A 102 -8.42 6.46 -10.49
C ILE A 102 -8.14 4.97 -10.67
N LYS A 103 -9.17 4.13 -10.87
CA LYS A 103 -8.97 2.69 -11.06
C LYS A 103 -8.08 2.40 -12.27
N ASP A 104 -8.28 3.11 -13.37
CA ASP A 104 -7.60 2.83 -14.64
C ASP A 104 -6.16 3.34 -14.59
N ILE A 105 -5.96 4.51 -13.97
CA ILE A 105 -4.64 5.09 -13.69
C ILE A 105 -3.80 4.14 -12.83
N LEU A 106 -4.34 3.66 -11.71
CA LEU A 106 -3.59 2.78 -10.80
C LEU A 106 -3.33 1.40 -11.41
N ASN A 107 -4.27 0.86 -12.19
CA ASN A 107 -4.08 -0.40 -12.89
C ASN A 107 -2.98 -0.30 -13.95
N ALA A 108 -2.91 0.81 -14.71
CA ALA A 108 -1.85 1.03 -15.68
C ALA A 108 -0.45 1.00 -15.04
N GLU A 109 -0.34 1.55 -13.82
CA GLU A 109 0.90 1.57 -13.04
C GLU A 109 1.12 0.34 -12.14
N ASN A 110 0.26 -0.68 -12.24
CA ASN A 110 0.29 -1.89 -11.42
C ASN A 110 0.26 -1.60 -9.89
N ILE A 111 -0.44 -0.54 -9.50
CA ILE A 111 -0.63 -0.13 -8.11
C ILE A 111 -1.95 -0.72 -7.60
N PRO A 112 -1.95 -1.47 -6.47
CA PRO A 112 -3.19 -1.98 -5.90
C PRO A 112 -4.16 -0.86 -5.53
N LEU A 113 -5.43 -1.00 -5.90
CA LEU A 113 -6.49 -0.03 -5.57
C LEU A 113 -6.62 0.23 -4.05
N ALA A 114 -6.33 -0.79 -3.23
CA ALA A 114 -6.28 -0.66 -1.78
C ALA A 114 -5.29 0.41 -1.29
N ASN A 115 -4.22 0.70 -2.04
CA ASN A 115 -3.26 1.73 -1.67
C ASN A 115 -3.90 3.13 -1.66
N ALA A 116 -4.81 3.41 -2.60
CA ALA A 116 -5.53 4.69 -2.62
C ALA A 116 -6.44 4.83 -1.40
N ILE A 117 -7.15 3.76 -1.01
CA ILE A 117 -7.97 3.76 0.19
C ILE A 117 -7.11 4.00 1.43
N LEU A 118 -6.00 3.27 1.59
CA LEU A 118 -5.09 3.45 2.72
C LEU A 118 -4.53 4.88 2.77
N ARG A 119 -4.12 5.44 1.62
CA ARG A 119 -3.69 6.84 1.52
C ARG A 119 -4.78 7.80 2.04
N VAL A 120 -6.03 7.62 1.58
CA VAL A 120 -7.18 8.45 2.00
C VAL A 120 -7.44 8.30 3.51
N LEU A 121 -7.41 7.08 4.05
CA LEU A 121 -7.56 6.82 5.49
C LEU A 121 -6.51 7.60 6.31
N TYR A 122 -5.24 7.56 5.91
CA TYR A 122 -4.19 8.32 6.60
C TYR A 122 -4.33 9.84 6.44
N ALA A 123 -4.62 10.31 5.21
CA ALA A 123 -4.79 11.73 4.93
C ALA A 123 -5.92 12.32 5.78
N TYR A 124 -7.08 11.68 5.83
CA TYR A 124 -8.23 12.14 6.61
C TYR A 124 -8.07 11.90 8.12
N SER A 125 -7.36 10.86 8.56
CA SER A 125 -7.01 10.70 9.97
C SER A 125 -6.16 11.87 10.47
N LEU A 126 -5.14 12.26 9.69
CA LEU A 126 -4.30 13.40 10.02
C LEU A 126 -5.07 14.72 9.88
N ARG A 127 -5.93 14.87 8.85
CA ARG A 127 -6.85 16.03 8.72
C ARG A 127 -7.71 16.22 9.94
N TYR A 128 -8.33 15.15 10.41
CA TYR A 128 -9.21 15.14 11.57
C TYR A 128 -8.50 15.64 12.82
N ARG A 129 -7.30 15.12 13.08
CA ARG A 129 -6.48 15.52 14.22
C ARG A 129 -6.01 16.98 14.10
N ARG A 130 -5.54 17.38 12.92
CA ARG A 130 -5.07 18.75 12.62
C ARG A 130 -6.18 19.79 12.82
N SER A 131 -7.42 19.39 12.63
CA SER A 131 -8.61 20.24 12.75
C SER A 131 -9.30 20.14 14.11
N GLY A 132 -8.60 19.70 15.16
CA GLY A 132 -9.16 19.61 16.51
C GLY A 132 -10.28 18.57 16.64
N ASN A 133 -10.10 17.40 16.01
CA ASN A 133 -11.07 16.31 15.98
C ASN A 133 -12.38 16.68 15.27
N LYS A 134 -12.26 17.36 14.11
CA LYS A 134 -13.36 17.69 13.20
C LYS A 134 -12.93 17.43 11.75
N ILE A 135 -13.90 17.21 10.88
CA ILE A 135 -13.66 17.27 9.42
C ILE A 135 -14.15 18.64 8.96
N PRO A 136 -13.24 19.55 8.55
CA PRO A 136 -13.65 20.84 7.99
C PRO A 136 -14.45 20.63 6.72
N GLU A 137 -15.43 21.51 6.50
CA GLU A 137 -16.10 21.67 5.22
C GLU A 137 -15.10 22.03 4.11
N ILE A 138 -15.49 21.85 2.85
CA ILE A 138 -14.62 22.03 1.68
C ILE A 138 -13.97 23.42 1.69
N ASP A 139 -14.75 24.48 1.90
CA ASP A 139 -14.26 25.86 1.85
C ASP A 139 -13.58 26.34 3.14
N ALA A 140 -13.68 25.57 4.21
CA ALA A 140 -13.22 26.00 5.54
C ALA A 140 -11.71 25.75 5.77
N ALA A 141 -11.02 25.03 4.88
CA ALA A 141 -9.62 24.66 5.05
C ALA A 141 -8.81 24.67 3.74
N PRO A 142 -8.70 25.83 3.04
CA PRO A 142 -8.00 25.93 1.76
C PRO A 142 -6.50 25.58 1.84
N ASN A 143 -5.88 25.75 3.01
CA ASN A 143 -4.45 25.48 3.22
C ASN A 143 -4.16 24.04 3.68
N PHE A 144 -5.07 23.10 3.48
CA PHE A 144 -4.87 21.73 3.94
C PHE A 144 -3.97 20.92 3.00
N THR A 145 -4.10 21.19 1.72
CA THR A 145 -3.44 20.52 0.61
C THR A 145 -2.41 21.45 -0.06
N HIS A 146 -1.64 20.92 -0.98
CA HIS A 146 -0.80 21.73 -1.86
C HIS A 146 -1.01 21.33 -3.32
N ASP A 147 -0.94 22.32 -4.20
CA ASP A 147 -1.25 22.15 -5.62
C ASP A 147 -0.23 21.29 -6.36
N GLU A 148 1.03 21.30 -5.88
CA GLU A 148 2.14 20.54 -6.46
C GLU A 148 2.09 19.05 -6.11
N THR A 149 2.50 18.19 -7.03
CA THR A 149 2.64 16.74 -6.80
C THR A 149 4.00 16.46 -6.16
N ARG A 150 3.99 15.95 -4.92
CA ARG A 150 5.20 15.64 -4.14
C ARG A 150 5.25 14.20 -3.64
N GLY A 151 4.24 13.39 -3.99
CA GLY A 151 3.98 12.09 -3.38
C GLY A 151 3.46 12.20 -1.94
N CYS A 152 3.00 13.39 -1.51
CA CYS A 152 2.50 13.63 -0.17
C CYS A 152 1.07 13.07 -0.02
N LEU A 153 0.68 12.77 1.22
CA LEU A 153 -0.72 12.51 1.57
C LEU A 153 -1.66 13.68 1.25
N PHE A 154 -1.11 14.89 1.09
CA PHE A 154 -1.83 16.14 0.93
C PHE A 154 -1.64 16.79 -0.45
N ASP A 155 -1.13 16.03 -1.42
CA ASP A 155 -1.15 16.44 -2.84
C ASP A 155 -2.61 16.62 -3.27
N MET A 156 -2.93 17.79 -3.85
CA MET A 156 -4.24 18.04 -4.47
C MET A 156 -4.49 17.13 -5.68
N ASN A 157 -3.42 16.77 -6.41
CA ASN A 157 -3.47 16.02 -7.66
C ASN A 157 -4.57 16.56 -8.61
N GLY A 158 -4.49 17.86 -8.93
CA GLY A 158 -5.40 18.48 -9.91
C GLY A 158 -5.36 17.78 -11.28
N ILE A 159 -4.22 17.15 -11.59
CA ILE A 159 -4.10 16.13 -12.63
C ILE A 159 -4.15 14.76 -11.95
N LYS A 160 -5.21 13.98 -12.19
CA LYS A 160 -5.44 12.69 -11.49
C LYS A 160 -4.35 11.65 -11.74
N THR A 161 -3.65 11.71 -12.87
CA THR A 161 -2.53 10.78 -13.16
C THR A 161 -1.41 10.89 -12.15
N ASP A 162 -1.24 12.05 -11.51
CA ASP A 162 -0.20 12.30 -10.53
C ASP A 162 -0.45 11.59 -9.19
N LEU A 163 -1.67 11.09 -8.98
CA LEU A 163 -2.02 10.34 -7.78
C LEU A 163 -1.10 9.12 -7.57
N VAL A 164 -0.53 8.58 -8.65
CA VAL A 164 0.39 7.43 -8.64
C VAL A 164 1.57 7.64 -7.68
N GLU A 165 2.08 8.87 -7.59
CA GLU A 165 3.23 9.25 -6.75
C GLU A 165 2.94 9.07 -5.26
N SER A 166 1.69 9.29 -4.86
CA SER A 166 1.27 9.17 -3.46
C SER A 166 0.53 7.86 -3.17
N CYS A 167 0.27 7.03 -4.19
CA CYS A 167 -0.28 5.67 -4.03
C CYS A 167 0.80 4.56 -4.02
N ASN A 168 2.07 4.90 -4.23
CA ASN A 168 3.17 3.96 -4.09
C ASN A 168 4.37 4.61 -3.41
N LYS A 169 4.52 4.34 -2.09
CA LYS A 169 5.47 4.99 -1.17
C LYS A 169 5.11 6.45 -0.83
N PRO A 170 3.87 6.72 -0.36
CA PRO A 170 3.48 8.05 0.11
C PRO A 170 4.40 8.59 1.20
N ILE A 171 4.49 9.91 1.27
CA ILE A 171 5.23 10.65 2.28
C ILE A 171 4.36 11.71 2.97
N ILE A 172 4.90 12.30 4.03
CA ILE A 172 4.49 13.63 4.50
C ILE A 172 5.67 14.53 4.17
N CYS A 173 5.48 15.50 3.27
CA CYS A 173 6.54 16.43 2.88
C CYS A 173 6.91 17.36 4.04
N GLU A 174 8.09 17.99 3.98
CA GLU A 174 8.60 18.86 5.04
C GLU A 174 7.65 20.00 5.39
N GLU A 175 7.00 20.59 4.39
CA GLU A 175 6.01 21.65 4.58
C GLU A 175 4.80 21.14 5.38
N CYS A 176 4.24 19.98 5.00
CA CYS A 176 3.11 19.38 5.70
C CYS A 176 3.47 18.88 7.10
N GLU A 177 4.70 18.41 7.30
CA GLU A 177 5.23 18.05 8.62
C GLU A 177 5.32 19.29 9.50
N THR A 178 5.91 20.38 9.00
CA THR A 178 6.05 21.65 9.72
C THR A 178 4.70 22.25 10.07
N ARG A 179 3.76 22.24 9.11
CA ARG A 179 2.38 22.68 9.32
C ARG A 179 1.66 21.85 10.38
N SER A 180 1.80 20.51 10.32
CA SER A 180 1.23 19.62 11.34
C SER A 180 1.78 19.94 12.74
N LYS A 181 3.06 20.27 12.87
CA LYS A 181 3.67 20.69 14.15
C LYS A 181 3.09 22.03 14.63
N SER A 182 2.93 23.02 13.74
CA SER A 182 2.33 24.31 14.11
C SER A 182 0.88 24.18 14.56
N GLU A 183 0.16 23.18 14.04
CA GLU A 183 -1.21 22.83 14.42
C GLU A 183 -1.26 21.88 15.64
N ARG A 184 -0.16 21.80 16.41
CA ARG A 184 -0.04 21.08 17.68
C ARG A 184 -0.24 19.56 17.56
N ILE A 185 0.01 18.97 16.40
CA ILE A 185 0.09 17.50 16.29
C ILE A 185 1.38 17.02 16.97
N PRO A 186 1.29 16.04 17.90
CA PRO A 186 2.46 15.48 18.53
C PRO A 186 3.45 14.91 17.50
N ASN A 187 4.74 15.21 17.66
CA ASN A 187 5.81 14.69 16.78
C ASN A 187 5.79 13.15 16.67
N GLN A 188 5.44 12.47 17.76
CA GLN A 188 5.31 11.02 17.77
C GLN A 188 4.23 10.55 16.78
N THR A 189 3.09 11.23 16.72
CA THR A 189 2.00 10.91 15.79
C THR A 189 2.46 11.05 14.34
N ILE A 190 3.15 12.14 14.00
CA ILE A 190 3.67 12.37 12.64
C ILE A 190 4.66 11.25 12.26
N LYS A 191 5.59 10.90 13.16
CA LYS A 191 6.57 9.82 12.94
C LYS A 191 5.90 8.46 12.76
N ILE A 192 4.85 8.15 13.53
CA ILE A 192 4.07 6.92 13.38
C ILE A 192 3.43 6.88 11.99
N ILE A 193 2.76 7.96 11.58
CA ILE A 193 2.13 8.03 10.24
C ILE A 193 3.20 7.83 9.16
N GLN A 194 4.30 8.59 9.19
CA GLN A 194 5.41 8.45 8.23
C GLN A 194 5.97 7.02 8.17
N LYS A 195 6.07 6.32 9.31
CA LYS A 195 6.51 4.93 9.37
C LYS A 195 5.51 3.98 8.73
N GLU A 196 4.22 4.16 8.98
CA GLU A 196 3.18 3.27 8.48
C GLU A 196 2.88 3.48 7.00
N ILE A 197 2.77 4.73 6.52
CA ILE A 197 2.48 5.03 5.11
C ILE A 197 3.58 4.53 4.17
N ARG A 198 4.82 4.45 4.65
CA ARG A 198 5.93 3.84 3.90
C ARG A 198 5.69 2.37 3.55
N LYS A 199 4.78 1.67 4.23
CA LYS A 199 4.41 0.28 3.91
C LYS A 199 3.43 0.19 2.73
N ILE A 200 2.74 1.28 2.40
CA ILE A 200 1.83 1.38 1.25
C ILE A 200 2.69 1.39 -0.02
N ARG A 201 2.82 0.23 -0.66
CA ARG A 201 3.66 0.03 -1.84
C ARG A 201 3.06 -1.04 -2.73
N LYS A 202 3.42 -1.01 -4.02
CA LYS A 202 3.09 -2.12 -4.93
C LYS A 202 3.80 -3.44 -4.50
N PRO A 203 3.22 -4.60 -4.87
CA PRO A 203 3.82 -5.91 -4.63
C PRO A 203 5.28 -6.01 -5.10
N ILE A 204 6.05 -6.89 -4.45
CA ILE A 204 7.50 -7.05 -4.71
C ILE A 204 7.77 -7.32 -6.19
N TYR A 205 6.94 -8.17 -6.81
CA TYR A 205 7.02 -8.50 -8.24
C TYR A 205 7.07 -7.25 -9.13
N TYR A 206 6.07 -6.37 -9.01
CA TYR A 206 6.01 -5.16 -9.83
C TYR A 206 7.18 -4.20 -9.53
N ARG A 207 7.59 -4.07 -8.26
CA ARG A 207 8.78 -3.25 -7.93
C ARG A 207 10.05 -3.78 -8.57
N ALA A 208 10.22 -5.10 -8.61
CA ALA A 208 11.36 -5.72 -9.28
C ALA A 208 11.29 -5.50 -10.78
N LEU A 209 10.12 -5.66 -11.39
CA LEU A 209 9.88 -5.38 -12.81
C LEU A 209 10.21 -3.92 -13.16
N ASP A 210 9.78 -2.96 -12.35
CA ASP A 210 10.08 -1.54 -12.58
C ASP A 210 11.56 -1.21 -12.37
N PHE A 211 12.22 -1.88 -11.43
CA PHE A 211 13.67 -1.77 -11.27
C PHE A 211 14.41 -2.27 -12.51
N VAL A 212 14.00 -3.43 -13.07
CA VAL A 212 14.58 -3.97 -14.29
C VAL A 212 14.37 -3.02 -15.47
N LYS A 213 13.15 -2.48 -15.63
CA LYS A 213 12.82 -1.51 -16.69
C LYS A 213 13.61 -0.21 -16.56
N SER A 214 13.72 0.34 -15.36
CA SER A 214 14.40 1.63 -15.13
C SER A 214 15.92 1.54 -15.12
N LYS A 215 16.48 0.38 -14.74
CA LYS A 215 17.93 0.17 -14.59
C LYS A 215 18.37 -1.17 -15.18
N PRO A 216 18.23 -1.38 -16.51
CA PRO A 216 18.45 -2.69 -17.14
C PRO A 216 19.89 -3.19 -16.99
N VAL A 217 20.90 -2.31 -17.14
CA VAL A 217 22.32 -2.68 -17.01
C VAL A 217 22.63 -3.17 -15.60
N ILE A 218 22.14 -2.48 -14.56
CA ILE A 218 22.35 -2.88 -13.17
C ILE A 218 21.63 -4.21 -12.89
N ALA A 219 20.42 -4.38 -13.41
CA ALA A 219 19.70 -5.64 -13.30
C ALA A 219 20.48 -6.81 -13.93
N LEU A 220 21.06 -6.62 -15.12
CA LEU A 220 21.90 -7.63 -15.77
C LEU A 220 23.13 -7.99 -14.94
N VAL A 221 23.81 -7.01 -14.35
CA VAL A 221 24.96 -7.24 -13.46
C VAL A 221 24.53 -8.06 -12.24
N ILE A 222 23.44 -7.68 -11.57
CA ILE A 222 22.91 -8.40 -10.41
C ILE A 222 22.54 -9.84 -10.78
N SER A 223 21.84 -10.05 -11.90
CA SER A 223 21.47 -11.38 -12.38
C SER A 223 22.69 -12.24 -12.70
N SER A 224 23.74 -11.66 -13.29
CA SER A 224 24.98 -12.37 -13.61
C SER A 224 25.73 -12.80 -12.35
N VAL A 225 25.88 -11.89 -11.38
CA VAL A 225 26.50 -12.19 -10.08
C VAL A 225 25.71 -13.28 -9.36
N PHE A 226 24.38 -13.17 -9.34
CA PHE A 226 23.51 -14.17 -8.72
C PHE A 226 23.64 -15.56 -9.38
N ALA A 227 23.71 -15.63 -10.71
CA ALA A 227 23.92 -16.89 -11.43
C ALA A 227 25.27 -17.54 -11.08
N ILE A 228 26.35 -16.75 -11.00
CA ILE A 228 27.67 -17.25 -10.57
C ILE A 228 27.61 -17.76 -9.13
N SER A 229 26.98 -17.01 -8.21
CA SER A 229 26.82 -17.43 -6.82
C SER A 229 26.05 -18.74 -6.70
N LEU A 230 24.95 -18.92 -7.44
CA LEU A 230 24.21 -20.17 -7.47
C LEU A 230 25.07 -21.33 -8.00
N GLY A 231 25.88 -21.11 -9.04
CA GLY A 231 26.80 -22.12 -9.56
C GLY A 231 27.84 -22.56 -8.52
N VAL A 232 28.44 -21.60 -7.80
CA VAL A 232 29.39 -21.89 -6.71
C VAL A 232 28.71 -22.65 -5.57
N MET A 233 27.55 -22.19 -5.12
CA MET A 233 26.80 -22.86 -4.05
C MET A 233 26.39 -24.29 -4.44
N GLY A 234 25.89 -24.48 -5.66
CA GLY A 234 25.53 -25.81 -6.17
C GLY A 234 26.73 -26.75 -6.21
N SER A 235 27.89 -26.24 -6.63
CA SER A 235 29.14 -27.02 -6.64
C SER A 235 29.57 -27.44 -5.24
N LEU A 236 29.53 -26.52 -4.27
CA LEU A 236 29.88 -26.81 -2.87
C LEU A 236 28.92 -27.84 -2.23
N ILE A 237 27.61 -27.71 -2.48
CA ILE A 237 26.61 -28.67 -2.01
C ILE A 237 26.87 -30.05 -2.62
N ALA A 238 27.15 -30.13 -3.93
CA ALA A 238 27.42 -31.39 -4.60
C ALA A 238 28.68 -32.08 -4.05
N SER A 239 29.75 -31.32 -3.80
CA SER A 239 30.97 -31.85 -3.16
C SER A 239 30.69 -32.41 -1.77
N TYR A 240 29.93 -31.67 -0.93
CA TYR A 240 29.59 -32.12 0.41
C TYR A 240 28.74 -33.41 0.41
N ILE A 241 27.75 -33.50 -0.50
CA ILE A 241 26.95 -34.71 -0.66
C ILE A 241 27.81 -35.88 -1.13
N TYR A 242 28.72 -35.66 -2.08
CA TYR A 242 29.63 -36.67 -2.58
C TYR A 242 30.51 -37.26 -1.47
N ASP A 243 31.06 -36.41 -0.61
CA ASP A 243 31.91 -36.83 0.51
C ASP A 243 31.15 -37.64 1.56
N ILE A 244 29.85 -37.38 1.77
CA ILE A 244 28.99 -38.16 2.67
C ILE A 244 28.64 -39.54 2.09
N ILE A 245 28.37 -39.60 0.78
CA ILE A 245 27.92 -40.84 0.13
C ILE A 245 29.09 -41.77 -0.17
N LYS A 246 30.32 -41.25 -0.28
CA LYS A 246 31.49 -42.06 -0.58
C LYS A 246 31.72 -43.09 0.54
N PRO A 247 31.60 -44.40 0.27
CA PRO A 247 31.86 -45.41 1.28
C PRO A 247 33.33 -45.33 1.72
N HIS A 248 33.56 -45.32 3.04
CA HIS A 248 34.91 -45.46 3.58
C HIS A 248 35.51 -46.77 3.05
N PRO A 249 36.72 -46.75 2.45
CA PRO A 249 37.37 -47.99 2.07
C PRO A 249 37.62 -48.82 3.33
N ASN A 250 37.12 -50.06 3.34
CA ASN A 250 37.39 -51.04 4.38
C ASN A 250 38.92 -51.16 4.57
N THR A 251 39.43 -50.63 5.68
CA THR A 251 40.78 -50.91 6.16
C THR A 251 40.83 -52.37 6.59
N GLY A 252 41.17 -53.26 5.67
CA GLY A 252 41.21 -54.69 5.93
C GLY A 252 41.99 -55.46 4.87
N GLU A 253 43.31 -55.27 4.82
CA GLU A 253 44.21 -56.29 4.28
C GLU A 253 45.36 -56.55 5.26
N THR A 254 45.08 -57.45 6.20
CA THR A 254 46.08 -58.33 6.80
C THR A 254 46.41 -59.42 5.78
N ARG A 255 47.69 -59.60 5.43
CA ARG A 255 48.23 -60.92 5.07
C ARG A 255 49.71 -61.03 5.40
N GLN A 256 49.97 -61.82 6.44
CA GLN A 256 51.26 -62.38 6.84
C GLN A 256 51.54 -63.68 6.06
N SER A 257 52.84 -63.97 5.86
CA SER A 257 53.47 -65.30 5.67
C SER A 257 53.21 -66.00 4.31
N THR A 258 54.12 -66.72 3.64
CA THR A 258 55.35 -67.49 3.99
C THR A 258 56.14 -67.78 2.69
N GLY A 259 57.43 -68.13 2.79
CA GLY A 259 58.30 -68.56 1.65
C GLY A 259 57.88 -69.87 0.98
N PRO A 260 58.62 -70.34 -0.05
CA PRO A 260 59.90 -71.02 0.22
C PRO A 260 61.03 -70.78 -0.80
N ASP A 261 62.22 -71.27 -0.40
CA ASP A 261 63.49 -71.37 -1.13
C ASP A 261 63.41 -71.83 -2.60
N LYS A 262 64.34 -71.33 -3.44
CA LYS A 262 65.22 -72.19 -4.26
C LYS A 262 66.43 -71.47 -4.88
N VAL A 263 67.52 -72.23 -4.85
CA VAL A 263 68.93 -72.05 -5.27
C VAL A 263 69.14 -71.84 -6.78
N ALA A 264 70.19 -71.07 -7.14
CA ALA A 264 71.15 -71.19 -8.27
C ALA A 264 71.59 -69.77 -8.71
N GLN A 265 72.85 -69.36 -8.89
CA GLN A 265 74.16 -70.02 -9.04
C GLN A 265 75.23 -69.26 -8.21
#